data_AF-A0A8S3SD32-F1
#
_entry.id   AF-A0A8S3SD32-F1
#
_cell.length_a   1.000
_cell.length_b   1.000
_cell.length_c   1.000
_cell.angle_alpha   90.00
_cell.angle_beta   90.00
_cell.angle_gamma   90.00
#
_symmetry.space_group_name_H-M   'P 1'
#
loop_
_entity.id
_entity.type
_entity.pdbx_description
1 polymer ?
#
loop_
_entity_poly.entity_id
_entity_poly.type
_entity_poly.pdbx_seq_one_letter_code
_entity_poly.pdbx_strand_id
1 'polypeptide(L)'
;MLIDKGEISKSMEVSKIDTCTVNNDNYRISSKRVVNKSLPVQSALNLKIDEFCHKHKKCLICDLNVNSLDLQYFVDIQREIKLSGLPNYQGCRIPVFSKLKIDFFRSMLVDYNDHILCDLLEFGFPIGYTAGDIVDIKKPRNHSGARDFPDFILKYLKKELEYKAVIGPLKVNPFIYSSLVLSPLNSVPKSTPGERRVILDLSFPSENCINAGIDKDIYLGESVNLTYPSVDDFVNLIKLKGRNCGIFKRDLKRAYRQIPIDPGDINFVGFHWKNHIFVDRVLSMGLRSSAHICQRVTSSVVYMMKQSGYLLLNYLDDFAGAEKSEDANVVFDLLGRLLDSCGLEESVEKASSPSTVMTFLGVKFDTSELTISVTTERVEEILLLVKTWLNLLVATVKQLQSLLGKLHFVSNCVRPGRLFVSRLLTWLRSLPDDKCDHIIPFSKTQNDQLPSILVKFENGMYHSLPYNQIRSDHVDCSPGDYQYQNLCYTHADYDVIK
;
A
#
# COMPACT_ATOMS: atom_id res chain seq x y z
N MET A 1 -64.57 23.37 -14.82
CA MET A 1 -63.28 23.43 -15.54
C MET A 1 -62.71 22.01 -15.54
N LEU A 2 -62.63 21.24 -16.64
CA LEU A 2 -62.69 21.57 -18.09
C LEU A 2 -61.64 22.63 -18.50
N ILE A 3 -60.80 22.50 -19.54
CA ILE A 3 -60.61 21.45 -20.58
C ILE A 3 -59.19 21.66 -21.19
N ASP A 4 -58.39 20.68 -21.68
CA ASP A 4 -58.41 19.24 -21.40
C ASP A 4 -57.10 18.48 -21.81
N LYS A 5 -57.22 17.15 -21.87
CA LYS A 5 -56.29 16.06 -22.24
C LYS A 5 -55.63 16.16 -23.63
N GLY A 6 -54.37 15.74 -23.73
CA GLY A 6 -53.66 15.49 -25.01
C GLY A 6 -52.63 14.35 -24.92
N GLU A 7 -52.95 13.20 -25.52
CA GLU A 7 -52.10 12.00 -25.56
C GLU A 7 -51.20 11.96 -26.81
N ILE A 8 -49.99 11.41 -26.69
CA ILE A 8 -49.46 10.44 -27.67
C ILE A 8 -48.78 9.30 -26.91
N SER A 9 -49.27 8.08 -27.09
CA SER A 9 -48.61 6.85 -26.64
C SER A 9 -47.70 6.30 -27.74
N LYS A 10 -46.62 5.62 -27.35
CA LYS A 10 -46.01 4.58 -28.18
C LYS A 10 -45.26 3.57 -27.33
N SER A 11 -45.68 2.31 -27.44
CA SER A 11 -44.99 1.16 -26.88
C SER A 11 -43.70 0.88 -27.65
N MET A 12 -42.74 0.27 -26.97
CA MET A 12 -41.67 -0.51 -27.58
C MET A 12 -41.44 -1.76 -26.74
N GLU A 13 -41.16 -2.88 -27.40
CA GLU A 13 -41.40 -4.21 -26.84
C GLU A 13 -40.22 -4.71 -26.00
N VAL A 14 -40.54 -5.43 -24.91
CA VAL A 14 -39.53 -6.19 -24.15
C VAL A 14 -39.25 -7.49 -24.90
N SER A 15 -38.25 -7.45 -25.79
CA SER A 15 -37.73 -8.66 -26.43
C SER A 15 -37.05 -9.55 -25.38
N LYS A 16 -37.62 -10.74 -25.15
CA LYS A 16 -36.95 -11.80 -24.39
C LYS A 16 -35.60 -12.12 -25.05
N ILE A 17 -34.58 -12.41 -24.25
CA ILE A 17 -33.39 -13.13 -24.68
C ILE A 17 -33.53 -14.54 -24.12
N ASP A 18 -33.66 -15.52 -25.01
CA ASP A 18 -33.86 -16.92 -24.63
C ASP A 18 -32.57 -17.55 -24.11
N THR A 19 -32.72 -18.50 -23.19
CA THR A 19 -31.60 -19.35 -22.72
C THR A 19 -31.18 -20.33 -23.81
N CYS A 20 -29.90 -20.29 -24.20
CA CYS A 20 -29.28 -21.32 -25.04
C CYS A 20 -28.01 -21.86 -24.37
N THR A 21 -27.85 -23.18 -24.43
CA THR A 21 -26.75 -23.95 -23.83
C THR A 21 -25.51 -24.00 -24.72
N VAL A 22 -24.40 -24.41 -24.12
CA VAL A 22 -23.06 -24.51 -24.73
C VAL A 22 -23.01 -25.49 -25.91
N ASN A 23 -22.22 -25.14 -26.93
CA ASN A 23 -21.47 -26.11 -27.72
C ASN A 23 -20.18 -25.48 -28.27
N ASN A 24 -19.13 -26.29 -28.43
CA ASN A 24 -17.84 -25.85 -28.97
C ASN A 24 -17.87 -25.76 -30.50
N ASP A 25 -17.21 -24.72 -31.06
CA ASP A 25 -16.13 -24.86 -32.06
C ASP A 25 -15.92 -23.56 -32.89
N ASN A 26 -14.69 -23.37 -33.38
CA ASN A 26 -14.30 -22.45 -34.47
C ASN A 26 -14.57 -20.94 -34.28
N TYR A 27 -13.75 -20.26 -33.46
CA TYR A 27 -13.63 -18.80 -33.51
C TYR A 27 -13.03 -18.30 -34.83
N ARG A 28 -13.82 -17.58 -35.64
CA ARG A 28 -13.34 -16.80 -36.78
C ARG A 28 -14.02 -15.43 -36.84
N ILE A 29 -13.51 -14.49 -36.02
CA ILE A 29 -14.12 -13.16 -35.85
C ILE A 29 -14.01 -12.33 -37.14
N SER A 30 -15.14 -12.10 -37.81
CA SER A 30 -15.22 -11.21 -38.97
C SER A 30 -15.43 -9.75 -38.52
N SER A 31 -14.48 -8.87 -38.82
CA SER A 31 -14.58 -7.45 -38.49
C SER A 31 -15.71 -6.74 -39.27
N LYS A 32 -16.77 -6.31 -38.59
CA LYS A 32 -17.75 -5.35 -39.14
C LYS A 32 -17.40 -3.94 -38.70
N ARG A 33 -17.10 -3.06 -39.67
CA ARG A 33 -16.92 -1.62 -39.42
C ARG A 33 -18.22 -1.00 -38.92
N VAL A 34 -18.21 -0.43 -37.72
CA VAL A 34 -19.20 0.59 -37.33
C VAL A 34 -18.76 1.92 -37.94
N VAL A 35 -19.64 2.57 -38.70
CA VAL A 35 -19.37 3.88 -39.32
C VAL A 35 -19.83 4.97 -38.36
N ASN A 36 -18.88 5.54 -37.62
CA ASN A 36 -19.17 6.63 -36.68
C ASN A 36 -19.69 7.87 -37.42
N LYS A 37 -20.91 8.31 -37.08
CA LYS A 37 -21.36 9.67 -37.37
C LYS A 37 -20.67 10.64 -36.41
N SER A 38 -19.87 11.55 -36.94
CA SER A 38 -19.11 12.53 -36.16
C SER A 38 -20.03 13.57 -35.51
N LEU A 39 -19.99 13.66 -34.18
CA LEU A 39 -20.45 14.80 -33.38
C LEU A 39 -19.24 15.49 -32.72
N PRO A 40 -19.33 16.78 -32.35
CA PRO A 40 -18.16 17.67 -32.33
C PRO A 40 -17.30 17.58 -31.05
N VAL A 41 -16.54 16.49 -30.92
CA VAL A 41 -15.53 16.31 -29.84
C VAL A 41 -14.13 16.79 -30.26
N GLN A 42 -13.81 16.76 -31.57
CA GLN A 42 -12.47 17.07 -32.08
C GLN A 42 -12.01 18.53 -31.87
N SER A 43 -12.92 19.48 -31.68
CA SER A 43 -12.59 20.91 -31.52
C SER A 43 -12.00 21.27 -30.15
N ALA A 44 -12.19 20.44 -29.12
CA ALA A 44 -11.72 20.70 -27.76
C ALA A 44 -10.30 20.18 -27.47
N LEU A 45 -9.78 19.25 -28.28
CA LEU A 45 -8.51 18.56 -27.99
C LEU A 45 -7.26 19.23 -28.58
N ASN A 46 -7.39 20.43 -29.16
CA ASN A 46 -6.28 21.21 -29.70
C ASN A 46 -5.39 21.80 -28.59
N LEU A 47 -4.50 20.96 -28.05
CA LEU A 47 -3.46 21.34 -27.09
C LEU A 47 -2.41 22.27 -27.72
N LYS A 48 -2.76 23.55 -27.86
CA LYS A 48 -1.73 24.60 -27.96
C LYS A 48 -0.96 24.66 -26.63
N ILE A 49 0.26 24.16 -26.67
CA ILE A 49 1.32 24.54 -25.75
C ILE A 49 1.92 25.82 -26.33
N ASP A 50 1.49 26.99 -25.84
CA ASP A 50 2.29 28.22 -25.82
C ASP A 50 1.54 29.37 -25.09
N GLU A 51 2.28 30.46 -24.85
CA GLU A 51 1.95 31.78 -24.26
C GLU A 51 2.35 32.06 -22.80
N PHE A 52 2.29 31.12 -21.86
CA PHE A 52 2.55 31.44 -20.43
C PHE A 52 4.01 31.33 -19.95
N CYS A 53 4.97 30.97 -20.82
CA CYS A 53 6.36 30.66 -20.41
C CYS A 53 7.40 31.77 -20.72
N HIS A 54 6.99 32.95 -21.20
CA HIS A 54 7.91 33.93 -21.79
C HIS A 54 8.81 34.76 -20.84
N LYS A 55 8.81 34.51 -19.52
CA LYS A 55 9.59 35.36 -18.57
C LYS A 55 10.67 34.68 -17.74
N HIS A 56 10.71 33.34 -17.66
CA HIS A 56 11.78 32.62 -16.96
C HIS A 56 12.17 31.32 -17.67
N LYS A 57 13.41 30.87 -17.46
CA LYS A 57 14.07 29.71 -18.11
C LYS A 57 13.18 28.45 -18.13
N LYS A 58 13.17 27.74 -19.27
CA LYS A 58 12.54 26.43 -19.55
C LYS A 58 11.75 25.82 -18.38
N CYS A 59 10.42 25.87 -18.46
CA CYS A 59 9.56 25.16 -17.52
C CYS A 59 9.62 23.63 -17.78
N LEU A 60 10.22 22.88 -16.85
CA LEU A 60 10.31 21.41 -16.91
C LEU A 60 8.98 20.67 -17.08
N ILE A 61 7.82 21.31 -16.86
CA ILE A 61 6.50 20.72 -17.07
C ILE A 61 6.01 20.93 -18.52
N CYS A 62 6.44 22.00 -19.18
CA CYS A 62 6.14 22.22 -20.60
C CYS A 62 6.92 21.27 -21.52
N ASP A 63 8.05 20.74 -21.05
CA ASP A 63 8.78 19.64 -21.70
C ASP A 63 8.10 18.26 -21.51
N LEU A 64 7.05 18.14 -20.66
CA LEU A 64 6.29 16.89 -20.43
C LEU A 64 5.08 16.84 -21.36
N ASN A 65 5.26 16.30 -22.57
CA ASN A 65 4.15 16.05 -23.48
C ASN A 65 3.26 14.89 -23.02
N VAL A 66 1.95 15.13 -22.97
CA VAL A 66 0.95 14.05 -22.86
C VAL A 66 0.86 13.35 -24.21
N ASN A 67 1.02 12.03 -24.24
CA ASN A 67 0.64 11.25 -25.41
C ASN A 67 -0.89 11.28 -25.57
N SER A 68 -1.39 11.98 -26.58
CA SER A 68 -2.82 12.16 -26.81
C SER A 68 -3.57 10.85 -27.10
N LEU A 69 -2.88 9.87 -27.71
CA LEU A 69 -3.45 8.54 -27.95
C LEU A 69 -3.59 7.74 -26.64
N ASP A 70 -2.56 7.74 -25.78
CA ASP A 70 -2.66 7.11 -24.45
C ASP A 70 -3.77 7.78 -23.62
N LEU A 71 -3.87 9.12 -23.65
CA LEU A 71 -4.92 9.85 -22.92
C LEU A 71 -6.33 9.47 -23.40
N GLN A 72 -6.56 9.48 -24.72
CA GLN A 72 -7.86 9.15 -25.30
C GLN A 72 -8.29 7.71 -24.93
N TYR A 73 -7.35 6.76 -24.99
CA TYR A 73 -7.55 5.37 -24.56
C TYR A 73 -8.07 5.26 -23.11
N PHE A 74 -7.46 5.96 -22.15
CA PHE A 74 -7.94 5.93 -20.76
C PHE A 74 -9.28 6.65 -20.54
N VAL A 75 -9.56 7.71 -21.29
CA VAL A 75 -10.85 8.44 -21.24
C VAL A 75 -12.00 7.60 -21.77
N ASP A 76 -11.78 6.86 -22.87
CA ASP A 76 -12.79 5.97 -23.44
C ASP A 76 -12.97 4.72 -22.57
N ILE A 77 -11.90 4.10 -22.07
CA ILE A 77 -12.00 2.91 -21.19
C ILE A 77 -12.72 3.20 -19.88
N GLN A 78 -12.38 4.30 -19.19
CA GLN A 78 -13.12 4.68 -17.97
C GLN A 78 -14.61 4.91 -18.28
N ARG A 79 -14.94 5.51 -19.44
CA ARG A 79 -16.34 5.69 -19.85
C ARG A 79 -17.06 4.35 -19.95
N GLU A 80 -16.52 3.39 -20.70
CA GLU A 80 -17.18 2.09 -20.87
C GLU A 80 -17.36 1.36 -19.53
N ILE A 81 -16.33 1.37 -18.65
CA ILE A 81 -16.42 0.77 -17.31
C ILE A 81 -17.48 1.46 -16.45
N LYS A 82 -17.48 2.80 -16.35
CA LYS A 82 -18.50 3.54 -15.59
C LYS A 82 -19.91 3.33 -16.17
N LEU A 83 -20.06 3.21 -17.50
CA LEU A 83 -21.34 2.90 -18.15
C LEU A 83 -21.82 1.46 -17.90
N SER A 84 -20.91 0.51 -17.62
CA SER A 84 -21.28 -0.86 -17.28
C SER A 84 -21.89 -1.01 -15.88
N GLY A 85 -21.66 -0.02 -14.99
CA GLY A 85 -22.10 -0.07 -13.59
C GLY A 85 -21.34 -1.10 -12.72
N LEU A 86 -20.32 -1.77 -13.27
CA LEU A 86 -19.52 -2.79 -12.59
C LEU A 86 -18.02 -2.43 -12.59
N PRO A 87 -17.24 -2.92 -11.61
CA PRO A 87 -15.79 -2.98 -11.70
C PRO A 87 -15.31 -3.64 -13.00
N ASN A 88 -14.20 -3.19 -13.57
CA ASN A 88 -13.68 -3.67 -14.84
C ASN A 88 -13.46 -5.19 -14.87
N TYR A 89 -12.96 -5.77 -13.77
CA TYR A 89 -12.73 -7.22 -13.67
C TYR A 89 -14.02 -8.06 -13.74
N GLN A 90 -15.19 -7.46 -13.44
CA GLN A 90 -16.51 -8.12 -13.52
C GLN A 90 -17.29 -7.72 -14.79
N GLY A 91 -17.21 -6.46 -15.19
CA GLY A 91 -17.92 -5.88 -16.34
C GLY A 91 -17.13 -6.00 -17.65
N CYS A 92 -16.49 -4.89 -18.05
CA CYS A 92 -15.91 -4.76 -19.39
C CYS A 92 -14.68 -5.65 -19.67
N ARG A 93 -13.97 -6.09 -18.62
CA ARG A 93 -12.75 -6.94 -18.67
C ARG A 93 -11.72 -6.45 -19.70
N ILE A 94 -11.45 -5.15 -19.68
CA ILE A 94 -10.49 -4.50 -20.58
C ILE A 94 -9.10 -4.55 -19.94
N PRO A 95 -8.09 -5.20 -20.55
CA PRO A 95 -6.76 -5.32 -19.95
C PRO A 95 -6.09 -3.97 -19.69
N VAL A 96 -5.50 -3.85 -18.50
CA VAL A 96 -4.77 -2.64 -18.07
C VAL A 96 -3.30 -2.70 -18.46
N PHE A 97 -2.67 -1.54 -18.63
CA PHE A 97 -1.24 -1.48 -18.90
C PHE A 97 -0.43 -1.82 -17.63
N SER A 98 0.16 -3.01 -17.59
CA SER A 98 1.14 -3.42 -16.58
C SER A 98 2.34 -4.15 -17.23
N LYS A 99 3.35 -4.50 -16.42
CA LYS A 99 4.47 -5.37 -16.84
C LYS A 99 4.24 -6.85 -16.51
N LEU A 100 3.20 -7.12 -15.72
CA LEU A 100 2.94 -8.39 -15.06
C LEU A 100 2.65 -9.48 -16.09
N LYS A 101 3.12 -10.70 -15.83
CA LYS A 101 2.94 -11.85 -16.73
C LYS A 101 1.70 -12.63 -16.31
N ILE A 102 0.53 -12.13 -16.70
CA ILE A 102 -0.76 -12.69 -16.28
C ILE A 102 -0.88 -14.17 -16.64
N ASP A 103 -0.43 -14.60 -17.83
CA ASP A 103 -0.43 -16.01 -18.21
C ASP A 103 0.39 -16.88 -17.27
N PHE A 104 1.53 -16.37 -16.79
CA PHE A 104 2.38 -17.04 -15.81
C PHE A 104 1.68 -17.12 -14.44
N PHE A 105 1.11 -16.02 -13.96
CA PHE A 105 0.27 -16.02 -12.74
C PHE A 105 -0.87 -17.04 -12.84
N ARG A 106 -1.64 -17.04 -13.94
CA ARG A 106 -2.73 -18.01 -14.18
C ARG A 106 -2.23 -19.46 -14.19
N SER A 107 -1.05 -19.73 -14.78
CA SER A 107 -0.46 -21.07 -14.82
C SER A 107 0.05 -21.57 -13.46
N MET A 108 0.43 -20.66 -12.55
CA MET A 108 1.05 -20.97 -11.26
C MET A 108 0.09 -20.88 -10.06
N LEU A 109 -1.12 -20.33 -10.25
CA LEU A 109 -2.12 -20.09 -9.20
C LEU A 109 -3.42 -20.91 -9.40
N VAL A 110 -3.38 -22.01 -10.14
CA VAL A 110 -4.56 -22.86 -10.44
C VAL A 110 -5.27 -23.32 -9.16
N ASP A 111 -4.52 -23.75 -8.15
CA ASP A 111 -5.04 -24.19 -6.85
C ASP A 111 -4.89 -23.12 -5.74
N TYR A 112 -4.87 -21.84 -6.11
CA TYR A 112 -4.77 -20.72 -5.16
C TYR A 112 -6.16 -20.28 -4.67
N ASN A 113 -6.27 -19.94 -3.39
CA ASN A 113 -7.55 -19.59 -2.77
C ASN A 113 -8.11 -18.23 -3.24
N ASP A 114 -7.23 -17.26 -3.53
CA ASP A 114 -7.60 -15.98 -4.14
C ASP A 114 -7.77 -16.14 -5.67
N HIS A 115 -8.84 -16.86 -6.02
CA HIS A 115 -9.21 -17.24 -7.38
C HIS A 115 -9.47 -16.04 -8.31
N ILE A 116 -9.79 -14.86 -7.77
CA ILE A 116 -9.97 -13.62 -8.55
C ILE A 116 -8.66 -12.83 -8.75
N LEU A 117 -7.55 -13.21 -8.10
CA LEU A 117 -6.30 -12.41 -8.13
C LEU A 117 -5.78 -12.17 -9.55
N CYS A 118 -5.82 -13.19 -10.41
CA CYS A 118 -5.35 -13.06 -11.80
C CYS A 118 -6.20 -12.07 -12.61
N ASP A 119 -7.52 -12.05 -12.38
CA ASP A 119 -8.42 -11.10 -13.02
C ASP A 119 -8.19 -9.67 -12.50
N LEU A 120 -7.92 -9.49 -11.20
CA LEU A 120 -7.57 -8.17 -10.64
C LEU A 120 -6.21 -7.66 -11.13
N LEU A 121 -5.23 -8.55 -11.36
CA LEU A 121 -3.94 -8.19 -11.96
C LEU A 121 -4.06 -7.81 -13.44
N GLU A 122 -5.00 -8.41 -14.17
CA GLU A 122 -5.22 -8.18 -15.62
C GLU A 122 -6.12 -6.97 -15.91
N PHE A 123 -7.17 -6.77 -15.11
CA PHE A 123 -8.21 -5.75 -15.33
C PHE A 123 -8.13 -4.58 -14.32
N GLY A 124 -7.19 -4.63 -13.38
CA GLY A 124 -6.95 -3.59 -12.37
C GLY A 124 -7.75 -3.82 -11.09
N PHE A 125 -7.15 -3.46 -9.96
CA PHE A 125 -7.79 -3.56 -8.65
C PHE A 125 -8.69 -2.35 -8.38
N PRO A 126 -9.98 -2.53 -8.08
CA PRO A 126 -10.82 -1.44 -7.57
C PRO A 126 -10.24 -0.94 -6.25
N ILE A 127 -10.33 0.36 -5.98
CA ILE A 127 -9.71 0.94 -4.77
C ILE A 127 -10.53 0.64 -3.50
N GLY A 128 -11.73 0.07 -3.65
CA GLY A 128 -12.65 -0.26 -2.56
C GLY A 128 -13.49 0.93 -2.07
N TYR A 129 -13.70 1.95 -2.91
CA TYR A 129 -14.55 3.10 -2.58
C TYR A 129 -16.02 2.69 -2.64
N THR A 130 -16.73 2.79 -1.50
CA THR A 130 -18.13 2.34 -1.33
C THR A 130 -19.08 3.43 -0.84
N ALA A 131 -18.56 4.60 -0.46
CA ALA A 131 -19.39 5.76 -0.18
C ALA A 131 -20.04 6.33 -1.47
N GLY A 132 -21.06 7.18 -1.30
CA GLY A 132 -21.77 7.84 -2.40
C GLY A 132 -20.98 8.97 -3.07
N ASP A 133 -21.69 9.83 -3.80
CA ASP A 133 -21.09 10.94 -4.56
C ASP A 133 -20.23 11.85 -3.68
N ILE A 134 -18.99 12.09 -4.12
CA ILE A 134 -18.03 12.93 -3.39
C ILE A 134 -18.41 14.40 -3.54
N VAL A 135 -18.55 15.07 -2.39
CA VAL A 135 -18.70 16.53 -2.32
C VAL A 135 -17.43 17.19 -2.82
N ASP A 136 -17.56 18.01 -3.87
CA ASP A 136 -16.46 18.64 -4.64
C ASP A 136 -15.33 19.22 -3.76
N ILE A 137 -14.22 18.48 -3.66
CA ILE A 137 -13.07 18.84 -2.84
C ILE A 137 -12.27 19.92 -3.57
N LYS A 138 -12.59 21.18 -3.25
CA LYS A 138 -11.89 22.40 -3.72
C LYS A 138 -10.37 22.22 -3.75
N LYS A 139 -9.82 22.02 -4.96
CA LYS A 139 -8.39 21.85 -5.33
C LYS A 139 -7.41 22.18 -4.18
N PRO A 140 -7.08 21.21 -3.31
CA PRO A 140 -6.43 21.49 -2.03
C PRO A 140 -4.98 21.93 -2.21
N ARG A 141 -4.48 22.76 -1.30
CA ARG A 141 -3.09 23.23 -1.34
C ARG A 141 -2.15 22.09 -0.95
N ASN A 142 -1.20 21.75 -1.81
CA ASN A 142 -0.15 20.77 -1.50
C ASN A 142 0.60 21.12 -0.21
N HIS A 143 0.99 20.08 0.52
CA HIS A 143 1.63 20.18 1.83
C HIS A 143 3.03 20.81 1.76
N SER A 144 3.54 21.30 2.89
CA SER A 144 4.90 21.87 3.01
C SER A 144 5.96 20.92 2.45
N GLY A 145 5.93 19.66 2.85
CA GLY A 145 6.89 18.65 2.38
C GLY A 145 6.92 18.46 0.85
N ALA A 146 5.86 18.79 0.11
CA ALA A 146 5.89 18.84 -1.36
C ALA A 146 6.29 20.22 -1.90
N ARG A 147 5.71 21.31 -1.37
CA ARG A 147 5.94 22.68 -1.83
C ARG A 147 7.38 23.15 -1.65
N ASP A 148 7.99 22.75 -0.54
CA ASP A 148 9.28 23.26 -0.08
C ASP A 148 10.44 22.42 -0.65
N PHE A 149 10.12 21.28 -1.31
CA PHE A 149 11.04 20.38 -2.00
C PHE A 149 10.61 20.13 -3.46
N PRO A 150 10.40 21.18 -4.28
CA PRO A 150 9.70 21.07 -5.56
C PRO A 150 10.44 20.21 -6.60
N ASP A 151 11.76 20.15 -6.55
CA ASP A 151 12.57 19.39 -7.50
C ASP A 151 12.46 17.88 -7.28
N PHE A 152 12.18 17.43 -6.05
CA PHE A 152 11.83 16.03 -5.77
C PHE A 152 10.50 15.64 -6.39
N ILE A 153 9.50 16.54 -6.36
CA ILE A 153 8.21 16.31 -7.03
C ILE A 153 8.38 16.29 -8.56
N LEU A 154 9.20 17.17 -9.13
CA LEU A 154 9.50 17.14 -10.58
C LEU A 154 10.25 15.86 -10.99
N LYS A 155 11.24 15.43 -10.19
CA LYS A 155 11.99 14.16 -10.39
C LYS A 155 11.09 12.93 -10.27
N TYR A 156 10.11 12.95 -9.36
CA TYR A 156 9.07 11.93 -9.23
C TYR A 156 8.16 11.91 -10.46
N LEU A 157 7.54 13.04 -10.81
CA LEU A 157 6.59 13.12 -11.92
C LEU A 157 7.20 12.70 -13.25
N LYS A 158 8.44 13.14 -13.55
CA LYS A 158 9.13 12.70 -14.77
C LYS A 158 9.24 11.18 -14.83
N LYS A 159 9.70 10.53 -13.75
CA LYS A 159 9.82 9.06 -13.68
C LYS A 159 8.46 8.37 -13.81
N GLU A 160 7.44 8.82 -13.09
CA GLU A 160 6.14 8.16 -13.10
C GLU A 160 5.39 8.32 -14.44
N LEU A 161 5.71 9.35 -15.23
CA LEU A 161 5.30 9.46 -16.63
C LEU A 161 6.10 8.52 -17.54
N GLU A 162 7.43 8.44 -17.38
CA GLU A 162 8.30 7.49 -18.11
C GLU A 162 7.87 6.03 -17.88
N TYR A 163 7.48 5.67 -16.65
CA TYR A 163 6.94 4.34 -16.31
C TYR A 163 5.50 4.09 -16.80
N LYS A 164 4.83 5.10 -17.40
CA LYS A 164 3.38 5.08 -17.67
C LYS A 164 2.52 4.73 -16.42
N ALA A 165 2.95 5.17 -15.23
CA ALA A 165 2.22 5.03 -13.97
C ALA A 165 1.24 6.19 -13.70
N VAL A 166 1.48 7.36 -14.32
CA VAL A 166 0.67 8.58 -14.20
C VAL A 166 0.09 8.99 -15.57
N ILE A 167 -1.07 9.64 -15.58
CA ILE A 167 -1.61 10.43 -16.70
C ILE A 167 -1.40 11.92 -16.39
N GLY A 168 -0.82 12.68 -17.31
CA GLY A 168 -0.63 14.13 -17.20
C GLY A 168 0.64 14.62 -17.91
N PRO A 169 0.92 15.94 -17.93
CA PRO A 169 0.16 17.04 -17.31
C PRO A 169 -1.13 17.41 -18.05
N LEU A 170 -2.27 17.40 -17.37
CA LEU A 170 -3.58 17.79 -17.91
C LEU A 170 -3.93 19.24 -17.54
N LYS A 171 -4.61 19.97 -18.44
CA LYS A 171 -5.11 21.34 -18.16
C LYS A 171 -6.49 21.36 -17.48
N VAL A 172 -7.32 20.35 -17.74
CA VAL A 172 -8.70 20.19 -17.26
C VAL A 172 -8.98 18.72 -16.93
N ASN A 173 -10.08 18.41 -16.24
CA ASN A 173 -10.57 17.04 -16.12
C ASN A 173 -10.97 16.51 -17.52
N PRO A 174 -10.41 15.39 -18.01
CA PRO A 174 -10.79 14.80 -19.29
C PRO A 174 -11.96 13.82 -19.17
N PHE A 175 -12.36 13.48 -17.94
CA PHE A 175 -13.35 12.46 -17.63
C PHE A 175 -14.76 13.06 -17.58
N ILE A 176 -15.53 12.87 -18.66
CA ILE A 176 -16.86 13.45 -18.84
C ILE A 176 -17.89 12.88 -17.86
N TYR A 177 -17.74 11.61 -17.48
CA TYR A 177 -18.70 10.85 -16.66
C TYR A 177 -18.26 10.71 -15.19
N SER A 178 -17.28 11.49 -14.73
CA SER A 178 -16.78 11.39 -13.36
C SER A 178 -16.13 12.70 -12.88
N SER A 179 -16.56 13.17 -11.72
CA SER A 179 -15.86 14.21 -10.96
C SER A 179 -14.49 13.70 -10.56
N LEU A 180 -13.43 14.31 -11.11
CA LEU A 180 -12.05 14.00 -10.75
C LEU A 180 -11.67 14.69 -9.45
N VAL A 181 -11.53 13.89 -8.39
CA VAL A 181 -11.12 14.38 -7.07
C VAL A 181 -9.62 14.61 -7.06
N LEU A 182 -9.19 15.71 -6.43
CA LEU A 182 -7.79 16.10 -6.33
C LEU A 182 -7.33 16.06 -4.87
N SER A 183 -6.49 15.10 -4.51
CA SER A 183 -5.81 15.08 -3.20
C SER A 183 -4.49 15.89 -3.24
N PRO A 184 -4.03 16.44 -2.09
CA PRO A 184 -2.78 17.17 -2.04
C PRO A 184 -1.58 16.22 -2.02
N LEU A 185 -0.49 16.62 -2.68
CA LEU A 185 0.81 15.94 -2.54
C LEU A 185 1.51 16.35 -1.24
N ASN A 186 2.19 15.39 -0.63
CA ASN A 186 3.25 15.63 0.36
C ASN A 186 4.57 14.98 -0.11
N SER A 187 5.69 15.33 0.54
CA SER A 187 6.87 14.47 0.50
C SER A 187 7.63 14.48 1.81
N VAL A 188 8.07 13.31 2.25
CA VAL A 188 8.85 13.09 3.48
C VAL A 188 10.29 12.67 3.11
N PRO A 189 11.29 12.87 3.99
CA PRO A 189 12.60 12.24 3.83
C PRO A 189 12.49 10.71 3.70
N LYS A 190 13.53 10.05 3.21
CA LYS A 190 13.75 8.62 3.47
C LYS A 190 14.83 8.46 4.56
N SER A 191 14.97 7.23 5.07
CA SER A 191 16.16 6.81 5.82
C SER A 191 17.46 6.96 5.00
N THR A 192 17.38 6.82 3.66
CA THR A 192 18.48 7.14 2.74
C THR A 192 18.70 8.67 2.67
N PRO A 193 19.86 9.20 3.09
CA PRO A 193 20.11 10.64 3.07
C PRO A 193 19.97 11.25 1.67
N GLY A 194 19.35 12.43 1.60
CA GLY A 194 19.14 13.14 0.33
C GLY A 194 18.04 12.55 -0.57
N GLU A 195 17.38 11.45 -0.19
CA GLU A 195 16.17 10.97 -0.87
C GLU A 195 14.89 11.43 -0.16
N ARG A 196 13.79 11.51 -0.93
CA ARG A 196 12.44 11.78 -0.43
C ARG A 196 11.43 10.79 -1.02
N ARG A 197 10.39 10.48 -0.25
CA ARG A 197 9.21 9.72 -0.65
C ARG A 197 8.08 10.71 -0.93
N VAL A 198 7.48 10.66 -2.12
CA VAL A 198 6.26 11.40 -2.45
C VAL A 198 5.05 10.59 -2.01
N ILE A 199 4.06 11.27 -1.43
CA ILE A 199 2.83 10.66 -0.88
C ILE A 199 1.64 11.43 -1.46
N LEU A 200 0.60 10.71 -1.86
CA LEU A 200 -0.69 11.30 -2.24
C LEU A 200 -1.61 11.22 -1.02
N ASP A 201 -1.96 12.36 -0.43
CA ASP A 201 -2.71 12.40 0.81
C ASP A 201 -4.22 12.20 0.56
N LEU A 202 -4.59 10.93 0.46
CA LEU A 202 -5.98 10.46 0.31
C LEU A 202 -6.74 10.47 1.64
N SER A 203 -6.12 10.92 2.74
CA SER A 203 -6.73 11.14 4.05
C SER A 203 -7.10 12.61 4.30
N PHE A 204 -6.84 13.52 3.35
CA PHE A 204 -7.10 14.96 3.48
C PHE A 204 -8.26 15.44 2.59
N PRO A 205 -9.13 16.36 3.07
CA PRO A 205 -9.25 16.82 4.46
C PRO A 205 -9.77 15.72 5.39
N SER A 206 -9.65 15.90 6.71
CA SER A 206 -10.27 14.98 7.67
C SER A 206 -11.77 14.83 7.40
N GLU A 207 -12.29 13.62 7.62
CA GLU A 207 -13.71 13.22 7.47
C GLU A 207 -14.27 13.22 6.04
N ASN A 208 -13.91 14.19 5.19
CA ASN A 208 -14.32 14.23 3.77
C ASN A 208 -13.15 13.98 2.81
N CYS A 209 -12.63 12.75 2.80
CA CYS A 209 -11.52 12.32 1.95
C CYS A 209 -11.75 10.93 1.34
N ILE A 210 -10.92 10.56 0.35
CA ILE A 210 -11.02 9.27 -0.35
C ILE A 210 -10.95 8.09 0.62
N ASN A 211 -10.01 8.13 1.57
CA ASN A 211 -9.87 7.08 2.59
C ASN A 211 -11.04 7.02 3.59
N ALA A 212 -11.88 8.04 3.70
CA ALA A 212 -13.09 7.97 4.53
C ALA A 212 -14.22 7.17 3.85
N GLY A 213 -14.24 7.13 2.51
CA GLY A 213 -15.20 6.35 1.72
C GLY A 213 -14.71 4.96 1.30
N ILE A 214 -13.56 4.50 1.83
CA ILE A 214 -13.05 3.14 1.69
C ILE A 214 -13.10 2.50 3.07
N ASP A 215 -13.74 1.33 3.19
CA ASP A 215 -13.83 0.59 4.45
C ASP A 215 -12.46 0.10 4.94
N LYS A 216 -12.31 -0.12 6.25
CA LYS A 216 -11.07 -0.57 6.91
C LYS A 216 -11.00 -2.08 7.12
N ASP A 217 -12.15 -2.74 7.24
CA ASP A 217 -12.27 -4.16 7.57
C ASP A 217 -12.97 -4.96 6.44
N ILE A 218 -13.45 -4.30 5.38
CA ILE A 218 -14.14 -4.89 4.22
C ILE A 218 -13.47 -4.46 2.90
N TYR A 219 -13.28 -5.39 1.97
CA TYR A 219 -12.81 -5.11 0.60
C TYR A 219 -13.52 -6.04 -0.40
N LEU A 220 -14.09 -5.47 -1.47
CA LEU A 220 -14.90 -6.17 -2.48
C LEU A 220 -16.08 -7.02 -1.91
N GLY A 221 -16.56 -6.69 -0.70
CA GLY A 221 -17.62 -7.40 0.01
C GLY A 221 -17.14 -8.49 0.98
N GLU A 222 -15.84 -8.82 0.99
CA GLU A 222 -15.23 -9.79 1.90
C GLU A 222 -14.53 -9.11 3.07
N SER A 223 -14.39 -9.81 4.21
CA SER A 223 -13.73 -9.28 5.40
C SER A 223 -12.20 -9.40 5.32
N VAL A 224 -11.51 -8.26 5.48
CA VAL A 224 -10.05 -8.09 5.36
C VAL A 224 -9.34 -8.62 6.61
N ASN A 225 -9.21 -9.94 6.67
CA ASN A 225 -8.46 -10.64 7.73
C ASN A 225 -6.95 -10.64 7.40
N LEU A 226 -6.32 -9.47 7.52
CA LEU A 226 -4.95 -9.23 7.10
C LEU A 226 -3.93 -9.48 8.22
N THR A 227 -3.42 -10.71 8.31
CA THR A 227 -2.31 -11.06 9.21
C THR A 227 -0.96 -10.95 8.49
N TYR A 228 -0.07 -10.12 9.03
CA TYR A 228 1.33 -10.03 8.57
C TYR A 228 2.22 -11.02 9.33
N PRO A 229 3.31 -11.55 8.72
CA PRO A 229 4.26 -12.40 9.41
C PRO A 229 5.00 -11.62 10.51
N SER A 230 5.23 -12.29 11.64
CA SER A 230 5.89 -11.73 12.82
C SER A 230 7.38 -12.08 12.89
N VAL A 231 8.06 -11.46 13.87
CA VAL A 231 9.43 -11.83 14.26
C VAL A 231 9.50 -13.28 14.74
N ASP A 232 8.49 -13.75 15.48
CA ASP A 232 8.42 -15.13 15.99
C ASP A 232 8.26 -16.15 14.84
N ASP A 233 7.56 -15.79 13.75
CA ASP A 233 7.42 -16.65 12.56
C ASP A 233 8.76 -16.83 11.83
N PHE A 234 9.56 -15.77 11.68
CA PHE A 234 10.89 -15.90 11.06
C PHE A 234 11.87 -16.65 11.97
N VAL A 235 11.79 -16.46 13.29
CA VAL A 235 12.49 -17.32 14.27
C VAL A 235 12.09 -18.79 14.12
N ASN A 236 10.80 -19.09 13.90
CA ASN A 236 10.32 -20.47 13.74
C ASN A 236 10.79 -21.09 12.41
N LEU A 237 10.82 -20.31 11.32
CA LEU A 237 11.40 -20.73 10.04
C LEU A 237 12.91 -21.02 10.18
N ILE A 238 13.66 -20.16 10.88
CA ILE A 238 15.09 -20.40 11.16
C ILE A 238 15.29 -21.66 12.03
N LYS A 239 14.48 -21.85 13.08
CA LYS A 239 14.51 -23.06 13.92
C LYS A 239 14.26 -24.35 13.13
N LEU A 240 13.36 -24.31 12.13
CA LEU A 240 13.06 -25.45 11.25
C LEU A 240 14.25 -25.82 10.35
N LYS A 241 15.10 -24.86 9.98
CA LYS A 241 16.29 -25.06 9.13
C LYS A 241 17.58 -25.32 9.92
N GLY A 242 17.65 -24.88 11.17
CA GLY A 242 18.73 -25.18 12.11
C GLY A 242 19.86 -24.15 12.17
N ARG A 243 20.90 -24.45 12.96
CA ARG A 243 22.07 -23.58 13.16
C ARG A 243 22.86 -23.41 11.87
N ASN A 244 23.37 -22.20 11.63
CA ASN A 244 24.09 -21.78 10.42
C ASN A 244 23.27 -21.82 9.11
N CYS A 245 21.94 -21.92 9.17
CA CYS A 245 21.11 -21.82 7.96
C CYS A 245 21.29 -20.44 7.29
N GLY A 246 21.26 -20.40 5.96
CA GLY A 246 21.33 -19.18 5.18
C GLY A 246 19.99 -18.44 5.22
N ILE A 247 19.97 -17.25 5.80
CA ILE A 247 18.87 -16.29 5.71
C ILE A 247 19.13 -15.26 4.62
N PHE A 248 18.09 -14.95 3.85
CA PHE A 248 18.13 -14.09 2.67
C PHE A 248 16.83 -13.30 2.52
N LYS A 249 16.88 -12.20 1.74
CA LYS A 249 15.68 -11.41 1.42
C LYS A 249 15.75 -10.68 0.08
N ARG A 250 14.59 -10.39 -0.50
CA ARG A 250 14.42 -9.57 -1.73
C ARG A 250 13.26 -8.58 -1.52
N ASP A 251 13.37 -7.38 -2.09
CA ASP A 251 12.45 -6.26 -1.90
C ASP A 251 11.89 -5.77 -3.25
N LEU A 252 10.61 -5.40 -3.33
CA LEU A 252 10.00 -4.91 -4.57
C LEU A 252 10.22 -3.40 -4.82
N LYS A 253 10.91 -3.10 -5.93
CA LYS A 253 11.21 -1.74 -6.37
C LYS A 253 9.93 -1.01 -6.78
N ARG A 254 9.60 0.07 -6.06
CA ARG A 254 8.35 0.84 -6.24
C ARG A 254 7.08 -0.03 -6.07
N ALA A 255 7.10 -1.10 -5.28
CA ALA A 255 6.02 -2.11 -5.12
C ALA A 255 4.59 -1.70 -5.55
N TYR A 256 3.94 -0.80 -4.82
CA TYR A 256 2.57 -0.33 -5.13
C TYR A 256 2.43 0.19 -6.58
N ARG A 257 3.45 0.87 -7.10
CA ARG A 257 3.49 1.43 -8.47
C ARG A 257 3.69 0.39 -9.58
N GLN A 258 3.76 -0.89 -9.24
CA GLN A 258 3.73 -2.00 -10.19
C GLN A 258 2.31 -2.59 -10.36
N ILE A 259 1.44 -2.37 -9.36
CA ILE A 259 0.11 -2.96 -9.30
C ILE A 259 -0.91 -1.95 -9.88
N PRO A 260 -1.64 -2.30 -10.96
CA PRO A 260 -2.61 -1.42 -11.58
C PRO A 260 -3.88 -1.27 -10.75
N ILE A 261 -4.51 -0.10 -10.82
CA ILE A 261 -5.88 0.09 -10.33
C ILE A 261 -6.90 -0.07 -11.46
N ASP A 262 -8.15 -0.34 -11.08
CA ASP A 262 -9.29 -0.37 -12.01
C ASP A 262 -9.39 0.99 -12.73
N PRO A 263 -9.41 1.03 -14.09
CA PRO A 263 -9.54 2.28 -14.82
C PRO A 263 -10.84 3.04 -14.51
N GLY A 264 -11.87 2.35 -14.00
CA GLY A 264 -13.08 2.96 -13.46
C GLY A 264 -12.83 3.84 -12.23
N ASP A 265 -11.84 3.53 -11.39
CA ASP A 265 -11.60 4.22 -10.11
C ASP A 265 -10.54 5.34 -10.18
N ILE A 266 -9.91 5.56 -11.33
CA ILE A 266 -8.88 6.60 -11.50
C ILE A 266 -9.39 8.02 -11.17
N ASN A 267 -10.71 8.25 -11.18
CA ASN A 267 -11.31 9.54 -10.78
C ASN A 267 -11.11 9.90 -9.30
N PHE A 268 -10.70 8.94 -8.46
CA PHE A 268 -10.46 9.13 -7.03
C PHE A 268 -8.98 9.39 -6.68
N VAL A 269 -8.04 9.12 -7.60
CA VAL A 269 -6.58 9.27 -7.37
C VAL A 269 -5.95 10.40 -8.20
N GLY A 270 -6.73 11.47 -8.40
CA GLY A 270 -6.24 12.71 -8.99
C GLY A 270 -5.44 13.56 -8.02
N PHE A 271 -4.54 14.38 -8.56
CA PHE A 271 -3.78 15.39 -7.82
C PHE A 271 -3.33 16.52 -8.77
N HIS A 272 -2.64 17.54 -8.25
CA HIS A 272 -2.14 18.63 -9.10
C HIS A 272 -0.74 19.12 -8.70
N TRP A 273 -0.03 19.62 -9.70
CA TRP A 273 1.29 20.22 -9.54
C TRP A 273 1.50 21.37 -10.53
N LYS A 274 1.90 22.55 -10.02
CA LYS A 274 2.06 23.81 -10.78
C LYS A 274 0.92 24.01 -11.81
N ASN A 275 -0.30 24.13 -11.28
CA ASN A 275 -1.59 24.28 -11.97
C ASN A 275 -2.10 23.09 -12.80
N HIS A 276 -1.23 22.18 -13.25
CA HIS A 276 -1.61 21.01 -14.05
C HIS A 276 -2.15 19.87 -13.17
N ILE A 277 -3.12 19.14 -13.71
CA ILE A 277 -3.73 17.94 -13.12
C ILE A 277 -2.93 16.71 -13.53
N PHE A 278 -2.83 15.74 -12.62
CA PHE A 278 -2.23 14.44 -12.82
C PHE A 278 -3.12 13.38 -12.18
N VAL A 279 -3.08 12.14 -12.69
CA VAL A 279 -3.94 11.03 -12.22
C VAL A 279 -3.13 9.75 -12.20
N ASP A 280 -3.17 8.99 -11.10
CA ASP A 280 -2.50 7.70 -11.01
C ASP A 280 -3.26 6.58 -11.75
N ARG A 281 -2.51 5.60 -12.27
CA ARG A 281 -3.02 4.35 -12.90
C ARG A 281 -2.61 3.08 -12.15
N VAL A 282 -1.88 3.25 -11.05
CA VAL A 282 -1.31 2.20 -10.20
C VAL A 282 -1.46 2.62 -8.75
N LEU A 283 -1.39 1.68 -7.81
CA LEU A 283 -1.58 1.97 -6.39
C LEU A 283 -0.63 3.07 -5.90
N SER A 284 -1.10 3.92 -4.99
CA SER A 284 -0.35 5.06 -4.46
C SER A 284 -0.02 4.87 -2.97
N MET A 285 1.07 5.49 -2.52
CA MET A 285 1.32 5.61 -1.08
C MET A 285 0.36 6.66 -0.51
N GLY A 286 -0.43 6.25 0.48
CA GLY A 286 -1.50 7.04 1.08
C GLY A 286 -2.91 6.48 0.85
N LEU A 287 -3.12 5.58 -0.12
CA LEU A 287 -4.42 4.91 -0.34
C LEU A 287 -4.64 3.77 0.68
N ARG A 288 -5.78 3.76 1.37
CA ARG A 288 -6.13 2.79 2.43
C ARG A 288 -5.95 1.33 1.99
N SER A 289 -6.42 0.97 0.80
CA SER A 289 -6.40 -0.39 0.27
C SER A 289 -5.05 -0.86 -0.28
N SER A 290 -4.09 0.06 -0.53
CA SER A 290 -2.79 -0.28 -1.15
C SER A 290 -2.02 -1.38 -0.41
N ALA A 291 -2.01 -1.33 0.92
CA ALA A 291 -1.28 -2.30 1.74
C ALA A 291 -1.89 -3.72 1.64
N HIS A 292 -3.21 -3.82 1.76
CA HIS A 292 -3.94 -5.09 1.61
C HIS A 292 -3.76 -5.69 0.21
N ILE A 293 -3.93 -4.87 -0.84
CA ILE A 293 -3.77 -5.32 -2.22
C ILE A 293 -2.33 -5.78 -2.48
N CYS A 294 -1.33 -5.03 -2.02
CA CYS A 294 0.08 -5.41 -2.15
C CYS A 294 0.37 -6.75 -1.45
N GLN A 295 -0.16 -6.96 -0.24
CA GLN A 295 -0.01 -8.23 0.48
C GLN A 295 -0.68 -9.40 -0.27
N ARG A 296 -1.84 -9.22 -0.92
CA ARG A 296 -2.47 -10.26 -1.76
C ARG A 296 -1.54 -10.69 -2.90
N VAL A 297 -0.98 -9.71 -3.62
CA VAL A 297 -0.05 -9.96 -4.73
C VAL A 297 1.22 -10.68 -4.25
N THR A 298 1.88 -10.20 -3.20
CA THR A 298 3.12 -10.84 -2.73
C THR A 298 2.90 -12.18 -2.03
N SER A 299 1.74 -12.40 -1.40
CA SER A 299 1.39 -13.70 -0.81
C SER A 299 1.23 -14.78 -1.88
N SER A 300 0.79 -14.41 -3.09
CA SER A 300 0.74 -15.35 -4.22
C SER A 300 2.13 -15.82 -4.66
N VAL A 301 3.15 -14.94 -4.62
CA VAL A 301 4.55 -15.30 -4.90
C VAL A 301 5.10 -16.25 -3.81
N VAL A 302 4.76 -16.02 -2.54
CA VAL A 302 5.11 -16.95 -1.44
C VAL A 302 4.40 -18.30 -1.61
N TYR A 303 3.16 -18.31 -2.07
CA TYR A 303 2.45 -19.55 -2.42
C TYR A 303 3.13 -20.31 -3.56
N MET A 304 3.57 -19.64 -4.63
CA MET A 304 4.32 -20.27 -5.73
C MET A 304 5.64 -20.89 -5.24
N MET A 305 6.36 -20.22 -4.34
CA MET A 305 7.58 -20.77 -3.71
C MET A 305 7.25 -21.97 -2.80
N LYS A 306 6.11 -21.93 -2.10
CA LYS A 306 5.61 -23.06 -1.28
C LYS A 306 5.25 -24.28 -2.14
N GLN A 307 4.64 -24.08 -3.31
CA GLN A 307 4.42 -25.16 -4.28
C GLN A 307 5.73 -25.70 -4.86
N SER A 308 6.77 -24.86 -4.93
CA SER A 308 8.15 -25.27 -5.25
C SER A 308 8.89 -25.94 -4.08
N GLY A 309 8.22 -26.18 -2.94
CA GLY A 309 8.77 -26.84 -1.74
C GLY A 309 9.42 -25.92 -0.71
N TYR A 310 9.46 -24.60 -0.95
CA TYR A 310 10.21 -23.64 -0.11
C TYR A 310 9.30 -22.74 0.71
N LEU A 311 9.62 -22.59 2.00
CA LEU A 311 8.89 -21.70 2.91
C LEU A 311 9.55 -20.33 2.98
N LEU A 312 8.77 -19.29 2.66
CA LEU A 312 9.14 -17.88 2.77
C LEU A 312 8.08 -17.13 3.60
N LEU A 313 8.43 -15.91 4.01
CA LEU A 313 7.52 -14.92 4.61
C LEU A 313 7.54 -13.64 3.76
N ASN A 314 6.41 -12.96 3.62
CA ASN A 314 6.29 -11.66 2.95
C ASN A 314 5.60 -10.63 3.85
N TYR A 315 6.26 -9.50 4.07
CA TYR A 315 5.67 -8.32 4.70
C TYR A 315 5.59 -7.21 3.65
N LEU A 316 4.39 -6.98 3.11
CA LEU A 316 4.13 -6.07 2.00
C LEU A 316 5.06 -6.33 0.80
N ASP A 317 6.16 -5.59 0.71
CA ASP A 317 7.17 -5.62 -0.35
C ASP A 317 8.52 -6.26 0.03
N ASP A 318 8.74 -6.66 1.29
CA ASP A 318 9.96 -7.35 1.76
C ASP A 318 9.69 -8.87 1.92
N PHE A 319 10.34 -9.69 1.09
CA PHE A 319 10.30 -11.16 1.13
C PHE A 319 11.52 -11.71 1.87
N ALA A 320 11.32 -12.50 2.93
CA ALA A 320 12.40 -13.17 3.66
C ALA A 320 12.30 -14.70 3.60
N GLY A 321 13.45 -15.37 3.57
CA GLY A 321 13.56 -16.81 3.62
C GLY A 321 14.70 -17.27 4.53
N ALA A 322 14.59 -18.51 5.01
CA ALA A 322 15.68 -19.25 5.61
C ALA A 322 15.73 -20.64 4.98
N GLU A 323 16.93 -21.11 4.66
CA GLU A 323 17.16 -22.45 4.13
C GLU A 323 18.53 -22.95 4.60
N LYS A 324 18.78 -24.27 4.58
CA LYS A 324 20.12 -24.82 4.80
C LYS A 324 21.17 -24.11 3.94
N SER A 325 22.40 -24.01 4.45
CA SER A 325 23.51 -23.30 3.78
C SER A 325 23.86 -23.87 2.40
N GLU A 326 23.58 -25.15 2.16
CA GLU A 326 23.77 -25.84 0.87
C GLU A 326 22.77 -25.38 -0.21
N ASP A 327 21.49 -25.24 0.15
CA ASP A 327 20.41 -24.91 -0.80
C ASP A 327 20.08 -23.41 -0.87
N ALA A 328 20.44 -22.61 0.14
CA ALA A 328 19.94 -21.24 0.29
C ALA A 328 20.21 -20.30 -0.90
N ASN A 329 21.33 -20.47 -1.61
CA ASN A 329 21.60 -19.71 -2.85
C ASN A 329 20.66 -20.12 -3.98
N VAL A 330 20.36 -21.42 -4.11
CA VAL A 330 19.41 -21.95 -5.11
C VAL A 330 18.01 -21.37 -4.86
N VAL A 331 17.57 -21.28 -3.60
CA VAL A 331 16.26 -20.72 -3.24
C VAL A 331 16.21 -19.20 -3.43
N PHE A 332 17.29 -18.49 -3.06
CA PHE A 332 17.42 -17.05 -3.30
C PHE A 332 17.35 -16.71 -4.79
N ASP A 333 18.04 -17.47 -5.65
CA ASP A 333 18.03 -17.28 -7.10
C ASP A 333 16.76 -17.81 -7.76
N LEU A 334 16.06 -18.78 -7.16
CA LEU A 334 14.72 -19.19 -7.58
C LEU A 334 13.71 -18.08 -7.33
N LEU A 335 13.73 -17.44 -6.15
CA LEU A 335 12.86 -16.29 -5.85
C LEU A 335 13.08 -15.13 -6.82
N GLY A 336 14.34 -14.79 -7.13
CA GLY A 336 14.67 -13.75 -8.11
C GLY A 336 14.11 -14.05 -9.52
N ARG A 337 14.32 -15.27 -10.01
CA ARG A 337 13.77 -15.74 -11.29
C ARG A 337 12.25 -15.80 -11.29
N LEU A 338 11.63 -16.12 -10.16
CA LEU A 338 10.17 -16.14 -10.01
C LEU A 338 9.58 -14.72 -10.10
N LEU A 339 10.20 -13.73 -9.44
CA LEU A 339 9.79 -12.34 -9.53
C LEU A 339 9.88 -11.81 -10.97
N ASP A 340 10.98 -12.07 -11.68
CA ASP A 340 11.13 -11.73 -13.10
C ASP A 340 10.11 -12.45 -13.99
N SER A 341 9.85 -13.74 -13.73
CA SER A 341 8.83 -14.53 -14.43
C SER A 341 7.41 -14.00 -14.21
N CYS A 342 7.11 -13.45 -13.03
CA CYS A 342 5.87 -12.71 -12.74
C CYS A 342 5.84 -11.31 -13.38
N GLY A 343 6.97 -10.78 -13.85
CA GLY A 343 7.10 -9.40 -14.33
C GLY A 343 7.19 -8.35 -13.21
N LEU A 344 7.60 -8.76 -12.01
CA LEU A 344 7.80 -7.90 -10.83
C LEU A 344 9.24 -7.38 -10.75
N GLU A 345 9.42 -6.06 -10.75
CA GLU A 345 10.73 -5.42 -10.58
C GLU A 345 11.20 -5.50 -9.12
N GLU A 346 12.37 -6.12 -8.89
CA GLU A 346 13.03 -6.10 -7.58
C GLU A 346 14.00 -4.92 -7.39
N SER A 347 14.29 -4.60 -6.13
CA SER A 347 15.26 -3.62 -5.67
C SER A 347 16.56 -4.37 -5.36
N VAL A 348 17.32 -4.71 -6.41
CA VAL A 348 18.58 -5.49 -6.32
C VAL A 348 19.54 -4.88 -5.30
N GLU A 349 19.59 -3.55 -5.23
CA GLU A 349 20.39 -2.75 -4.28
C GLU A 349 19.98 -2.89 -2.80
N LYS A 350 18.86 -3.54 -2.49
CA LYS A 350 18.41 -3.88 -1.12
C LYS A 350 18.38 -5.38 -0.84
N ALA A 351 18.53 -6.22 -1.87
CA ALA A 351 18.48 -7.67 -1.69
C ALA A 351 19.64 -8.12 -0.79
N SER A 352 19.35 -9.04 0.12
CA SER A 352 20.40 -9.73 0.90
C SER A 352 20.51 -11.14 0.39
N SER A 353 21.64 -11.45 -0.25
CA SER A 353 22.05 -12.82 -0.54
C SER A 353 22.13 -13.64 0.77
N PRO A 354 22.08 -14.99 0.68
CA PRO A 354 22.18 -15.86 1.83
C PRO A 354 23.40 -15.59 2.71
N SER A 355 23.12 -15.41 3.99
CA SER A 355 24.12 -15.16 5.04
C SER A 355 23.64 -15.78 6.34
N THR A 356 24.49 -15.87 7.37
CA THR A 356 24.03 -16.22 8.72
C THR A 356 23.53 -15.00 9.51
N VAL A 357 23.64 -13.78 8.98
CA VAL A 357 23.33 -12.54 9.71
C VAL A 357 22.60 -11.53 8.82
N MET A 358 21.32 -11.25 9.10
CA MET A 358 20.48 -10.38 8.28
C MET A 358 19.47 -9.56 9.10
N THR A 359 19.14 -8.36 8.63
CA THR A 359 18.09 -7.51 9.22
C THR A 359 16.77 -7.59 8.43
N PHE A 360 15.71 -8.07 9.09
CA PHE A 360 14.34 -8.18 8.56
C PHE A 360 13.35 -7.59 9.57
N LEU A 361 12.29 -6.90 9.11
CA LEU A 361 11.34 -6.16 9.95
C LEU A 361 11.97 -5.17 10.97
N GLY A 362 13.23 -4.75 10.77
CA GLY A 362 13.99 -3.90 11.71
C GLY A 362 14.63 -4.66 12.89
N VAL A 363 14.65 -5.99 12.84
CA VAL A 363 15.32 -6.89 13.80
C VAL A 363 16.48 -7.57 13.08
N LYS A 364 17.65 -7.63 13.72
CA LYS A 364 18.82 -8.37 13.23
C LYS A 364 18.78 -9.79 13.80
N PHE A 365 18.82 -10.77 12.89
CA PHE A 365 18.87 -12.19 13.17
C PHE A 365 20.28 -12.71 12.95
N ASP A 366 20.74 -13.62 13.80
CA ASP A 366 22.01 -14.34 13.68
C ASP A 366 21.75 -15.86 13.82
N THR A 367 21.90 -16.61 12.73
CA THR A 367 21.66 -18.07 12.69
C THR A 367 22.88 -18.88 13.16
N SER A 368 24.05 -18.25 13.25
CA SER A 368 25.26 -18.87 13.80
C SER A 368 25.20 -18.91 15.31
N GLU A 369 24.83 -17.83 15.99
CA GLU A 369 24.63 -17.85 17.45
C GLU A 369 23.18 -18.15 17.87
N LEU A 370 22.27 -18.28 16.90
CA LEU A 370 20.83 -18.46 17.10
C LEU A 370 20.24 -17.34 17.98
N THR A 371 20.50 -16.08 17.62
CA THR A 371 20.05 -14.90 18.37
C THR A 371 19.24 -13.88 17.55
N ILE A 372 18.35 -13.15 18.23
CA ILE A 372 17.76 -11.90 17.72
C ILE A 372 18.34 -10.70 18.48
N SER A 373 18.42 -9.57 17.80
CA SER A 373 18.92 -8.30 18.31
C SER A 373 18.17 -7.12 17.67
N VAL A 374 17.90 -6.07 18.44
CA VAL A 374 17.44 -4.79 17.88
C VAL A 374 18.67 -4.06 17.32
N THR A 375 18.54 -3.38 16.17
CA THR A 375 19.69 -2.65 15.59
C THR A 375 20.13 -1.50 16.50
N THR A 376 21.44 -1.24 16.56
CA THR A 376 22.04 -0.29 17.51
C THR A 376 21.45 1.11 17.39
N GLU A 377 21.18 1.56 16.16
CA GLU A 377 20.61 2.89 15.88
C GLU A 377 19.18 3.01 16.46
N ARG A 378 18.40 1.93 16.45
CA ARG A 378 17.06 1.88 17.05
C ARG A 378 17.13 1.82 18.58
N VAL A 379 18.14 1.15 19.14
CA VAL A 379 18.41 1.16 20.58
C VAL A 379 18.79 2.58 21.04
N GLU A 380 19.68 3.26 20.31
CA GLU A 380 20.09 4.64 20.56
C GLU A 380 18.92 5.63 20.43
N GLU A 381 18.08 5.51 19.40
CA GLU A 381 16.86 6.31 19.22
C GLU A 381 15.93 6.19 20.43
N ILE A 382 15.73 4.96 20.94
CA ILE A 382 14.85 4.68 22.07
C ILE A 382 15.49 5.12 23.40
N LEU A 383 16.80 4.92 23.59
CA LEU A 383 17.54 5.45 24.73
C LEU A 383 17.46 6.99 24.80
N LEU A 384 17.64 7.67 23.67
CA LEU A 384 17.50 9.12 23.59
C LEU A 384 16.07 9.56 23.92
N LEU A 385 15.07 8.92 23.34
CA LEU A 385 13.66 9.22 23.60
C LEU A 385 13.29 9.02 25.08
N VAL A 386 13.73 7.91 25.70
CA VAL A 386 13.53 7.65 27.13
C VAL A 386 14.24 8.73 27.98
N LYS A 387 15.45 9.14 27.62
CA LYS A 387 16.18 10.24 28.30
C LYS A 387 15.49 11.60 28.13
N THR A 388 14.83 11.88 27.00
CA THR A 388 13.95 13.05 26.84
C THR A 388 12.73 12.94 27.77
N TRP A 389 12.04 11.80 27.75
CA TRP A 389 10.82 11.57 28.56
C TRP A 389 11.08 11.67 30.07
N LEU A 390 12.21 11.16 30.56
CA LEU A 390 12.62 11.30 31.97
C LEU A 390 12.82 12.75 32.44
N ASN A 391 12.86 13.71 31.51
CA ASN A 391 13.00 15.14 31.76
C ASN A 391 11.74 15.97 31.38
N LEU A 392 10.70 15.34 30.84
CA LEU A 392 9.41 15.99 30.63
C LEU A 392 8.68 16.21 31.98
N LEU A 393 7.91 17.28 32.06
CA LEU A 393 6.91 17.52 33.12
C LEU A 393 5.47 17.28 32.61
N VAL A 394 5.29 17.38 31.29
CA VAL A 394 4.04 17.14 30.57
C VAL A 394 4.36 16.50 29.21
N ALA A 395 3.43 15.72 28.68
CA ALA A 395 3.45 15.16 27.33
C ALA A 395 2.05 15.28 26.70
N THR A 396 1.85 14.91 25.44
CA THR A 396 0.50 14.69 24.87
C THR A 396 0.16 13.21 24.77
N VAL A 397 -1.13 12.88 24.64
CA VAL A 397 -1.61 11.50 24.35
C VAL A 397 -0.91 10.93 23.11
N LYS A 398 -0.78 11.73 22.03
CA LYS A 398 -0.07 11.35 20.81
C LYS A 398 1.42 11.07 21.02
N GLN A 399 2.08 11.82 21.90
CA GLN A 399 3.46 11.52 22.30
C GLN A 399 3.54 10.20 23.07
N LEU A 400 2.61 9.94 24.00
CA LEU A 400 2.56 8.68 24.76
C LEU A 400 2.33 7.48 23.83
N GLN A 401 1.40 7.59 22.88
CA GLN A 401 1.17 6.58 21.83
C GLN A 401 2.44 6.32 20.99
N SER A 402 3.18 7.38 20.62
CA SER A 402 4.44 7.24 19.86
C SER A 402 5.56 6.56 20.67
N LEU A 403 5.70 6.89 21.97
CA LEU A 403 6.61 6.17 22.87
C LEU A 403 6.21 4.70 23.00
N LEU A 404 4.92 4.44 23.22
CA LEU A 404 4.36 3.09 23.35
C LEU A 404 4.63 2.23 22.13
N GLY A 405 4.41 2.73 20.92
CA GLY A 405 4.71 1.99 19.68
C GLY A 405 6.19 1.61 19.57
N LYS A 406 7.10 2.54 19.87
CA LYS A 406 8.56 2.30 19.83
C LYS A 406 9.02 1.31 20.91
N LEU A 407 8.49 1.40 22.13
CA LEU A 407 8.78 0.42 23.18
C LEU A 407 8.14 -0.95 22.90
N HIS A 408 6.94 -0.99 22.31
CA HIS A 408 6.26 -2.22 21.93
C HIS A 408 7.05 -3.01 20.88
N PHE A 409 7.60 -2.32 19.88
CA PHE A 409 8.49 -2.92 18.88
C PHE A 409 9.66 -3.69 19.52
N VAL A 410 10.38 -3.09 20.47
CA VAL A 410 11.46 -3.79 21.20
C VAL A 410 10.92 -4.88 22.11
N SER A 411 9.74 -4.72 22.71
CA SER A 411 9.11 -5.75 23.55
C SER A 411 8.73 -7.03 22.78
N ASN A 412 8.65 -6.97 21.45
CA ASN A 412 8.48 -8.15 20.60
C ASN A 412 9.81 -8.87 20.32
N CYS A 413 10.94 -8.16 20.34
CA CYS A 413 12.25 -8.80 20.38
C CYS A 413 12.55 -9.37 21.77
N VAL A 414 12.13 -8.69 22.84
CA VAL A 414 12.50 -9.01 24.22
C VAL A 414 11.25 -9.06 25.10
N ARG A 415 10.73 -10.28 25.29
CA ARG A 415 9.46 -10.54 26.00
C ARG A 415 9.35 -9.91 27.40
N PRO A 416 10.40 -9.86 28.26
CA PRO A 416 10.36 -9.11 29.52
C PRO A 416 10.05 -7.60 29.39
N GLY A 417 10.26 -7.01 28.21
CA GLY A 417 9.84 -5.65 27.89
C GLY A 417 8.32 -5.45 27.92
N ARG A 418 7.54 -6.51 27.64
CA ARG A 418 6.06 -6.44 27.54
C ARG A 418 5.40 -6.05 28.85
N LEU A 419 5.98 -6.43 30.00
CA LEU A 419 5.49 -6.05 31.34
C LEU A 419 5.51 -4.51 31.54
N PHE A 420 6.50 -3.83 30.96
CA PHE A 420 6.62 -2.37 31.06
C PHE A 420 5.67 -1.67 30.09
N VAL A 421 5.59 -2.16 28.85
CA VAL A 421 4.65 -1.67 27.83
C VAL A 421 3.20 -1.84 28.33
N SER A 422 2.88 -2.96 28.98
CA SER A 422 1.54 -3.20 29.54
C SER A 422 1.12 -2.16 30.59
N ARG A 423 2.05 -1.67 31.42
CA ARG A 423 1.74 -0.66 32.44
C ARG A 423 1.52 0.73 31.80
N LEU A 424 2.32 1.08 30.80
CA LEU A 424 2.12 2.29 29.99
C LEU A 424 0.81 2.22 29.16
N LEU A 425 0.42 1.04 28.68
CA LEU A 425 -0.87 0.82 28.01
C LEU A 425 -2.06 0.96 28.97
N THR A 426 -1.94 0.47 30.21
CA THR A 426 -2.96 0.71 31.25
C THR A 426 -3.07 2.19 31.60
N TRP A 427 -1.96 2.93 31.62
CA TRP A 427 -2.00 4.39 31.76
C TRP A 427 -2.70 5.05 30.57
N LEU A 428 -2.35 4.70 29.33
CA LEU A 428 -3.02 5.23 28.12
C LEU A 428 -4.54 5.01 28.16
N ARG A 429 -5.00 3.82 28.55
CA ARG A 429 -6.44 3.49 28.72
C ARG A 429 -7.16 4.21 29.86
N SER A 430 -6.43 4.93 30.72
CA SER A 430 -7.01 5.76 31.80
C SER A 430 -7.16 7.24 31.42
N LEU A 431 -6.78 7.60 30.19
CA LEU A 431 -6.88 8.95 29.64
C LEU A 431 -8.14 9.08 28.75
N PRO A 432 -8.69 10.29 28.54
CA PRO A 432 -9.82 10.48 27.64
C PRO A 432 -9.44 10.20 26.18
N ASP A 433 -10.20 9.35 25.49
CA ASP A 433 -9.92 8.91 24.11
C ASP A 433 -9.89 10.05 23.08
N ASP A 434 -10.72 11.08 23.27
CA ASP A 434 -11.14 12.00 22.19
C ASP A 434 -10.05 12.93 21.62
N LYS A 435 -8.88 13.08 22.26
CA LYS A 435 -7.91 14.15 21.93
C LYS A 435 -6.45 13.73 21.98
N CYS A 436 -5.89 13.42 20.81
CA CYS A 436 -4.45 13.23 20.56
C CYS A 436 -3.56 14.33 21.17
N ASP A 437 -4.01 15.58 21.13
CA ASP A 437 -3.26 16.75 21.61
C ASP A 437 -3.55 17.11 23.08
N HIS A 438 -4.31 16.27 23.81
CA HIS A 438 -4.54 16.48 25.25
C HIS A 438 -3.20 16.39 25.99
N ILE A 439 -2.84 17.48 26.68
CA ILE A 439 -1.66 17.56 27.53
C ILE A 439 -1.92 16.77 28.82
N ILE A 440 -1.03 15.86 29.16
CA ILE A 440 -1.07 15.01 30.36
C ILE A 440 0.15 15.28 31.26
N PRO A 441 -0.01 15.31 32.60
CA PRO A 441 1.11 15.48 33.51
C PRO A 441 1.99 14.22 33.51
N PHE A 442 3.30 14.39 33.30
CA PHE A 442 4.25 13.30 33.41
C PHE A 442 4.80 13.22 34.84
N SER A 443 4.14 12.43 35.69
CA SER A 443 4.59 12.18 37.05
C SER A 443 5.71 11.13 37.08
N LYS A 444 6.88 11.49 37.61
CA LYS A 444 7.99 10.54 37.80
C LYS A 444 7.61 9.41 38.78
N THR A 445 6.88 9.72 39.85
CA THR A 445 6.41 8.73 40.85
C THR A 445 5.29 7.82 40.35
N GLN A 446 4.70 8.07 39.17
CA GLN A 446 3.81 7.11 38.49
C GLN A 446 4.57 6.26 37.45
N ASN A 447 5.80 6.64 37.08
CA ASN A 447 6.55 6.09 35.95
C ASN A 447 7.99 5.63 36.29
N ASP A 448 8.21 5.08 37.50
CA ASP A 448 9.43 4.34 37.94
C ASP A 448 9.88 3.23 36.96
N GLN A 449 9.02 2.87 36.01
CA GLN A 449 9.29 2.03 34.86
C GLN A 449 10.46 2.53 34.02
N LEU A 450 10.48 3.81 33.62
CA LEU A 450 11.40 4.32 32.61
C LEU A 450 12.89 4.29 33.03
N PRO A 451 13.28 4.59 34.29
CA PRO A 451 14.63 4.35 34.77
C PRO A 451 15.02 2.86 34.74
N SER A 452 14.11 1.95 35.10
CA SER A 452 14.39 0.50 35.08
C SER A 452 14.49 -0.08 33.66
N ILE A 453 13.76 0.52 32.69
CA ILE A 453 13.92 0.24 31.26
C ILE A 453 15.32 0.70 30.83
N LEU A 454 15.68 1.95 31.15
CA LEU A 454 16.97 2.56 30.79
C LEU A 454 18.16 1.72 31.25
N VAL A 455 18.22 1.37 32.54
CA VAL A 455 19.28 0.53 33.12
C VAL A 455 19.40 -0.82 32.41
N LYS A 456 18.27 -1.46 32.05
CA LYS A 456 18.29 -2.74 31.33
C LYS A 456 18.76 -2.60 29.86
N PHE A 457 18.54 -1.45 29.21
CA PHE A 457 19.11 -1.15 27.89
C PHE A 457 20.61 -0.83 27.97
N GLU A 458 21.03 0.00 28.92
CA GLU A 458 22.43 0.39 29.10
C GLU A 458 23.30 -0.80 29.56
N ASN A 459 22.74 -1.77 30.30
CA ASN A 459 23.41 -3.03 30.66
C ASN A 459 23.44 -4.08 29.53
N GLY A 460 23.18 -3.71 28.26
CA GLY A 460 23.24 -4.63 27.12
C GLY A 460 22.14 -5.71 27.08
N MET A 461 21.23 -5.76 28.06
CA MET A 461 20.31 -6.88 28.30
C MET A 461 19.17 -7.01 27.26
N TYR A 462 19.10 -6.07 26.32
CA TYR A 462 18.22 -6.12 25.13
C TYR A 462 19.01 -6.22 23.80
N HIS A 463 20.35 -6.34 23.82
CA HIS A 463 21.20 -6.29 22.61
C HIS A 463 21.33 -7.63 21.88
N SER A 464 21.09 -8.76 22.55
CA SER A 464 21.04 -10.09 21.93
C SER A 464 20.28 -11.06 22.83
N LEU A 465 19.41 -11.90 22.25
CA LEU A 465 18.71 -12.98 22.96
C LEU A 465 18.74 -14.29 22.18
N PRO A 466 19.05 -15.44 22.81
CA PRO A 466 18.93 -16.76 22.18
C PRO A 466 17.50 -17.09 21.78
N TYR A 467 17.31 -17.67 20.59
CA TYR A 467 16.01 -18.11 20.06
C TYR A 467 15.25 -19.09 20.97
N ASN A 468 15.96 -19.77 21.87
CA ASN A 468 15.39 -20.69 22.85
C ASN A 468 14.74 -19.99 24.05
N GLN A 469 15.02 -18.70 24.28
CA GLN A 469 14.29 -17.86 25.25
C GLN A 469 12.99 -17.26 24.69
N ILE A 470 12.63 -17.64 23.45
CA ILE A 470 11.40 -17.23 22.73
C ILE A 470 10.36 -18.39 22.76
N ARG A 471 10.56 -19.44 23.56
CA ARG A 471 9.85 -20.71 23.36
C ARG A 471 8.46 -20.76 23.99
N SER A 472 7.47 -21.06 23.15
CA SER A 472 6.25 -21.81 23.43
C SER A 472 5.41 -21.41 24.65
N ASP A 473 4.50 -20.46 24.46
CA ASP A 473 3.32 -20.28 25.29
C ASP A 473 2.11 -20.94 24.60
N HIS A 474 2.02 -22.28 24.65
CA HIS A 474 0.70 -22.92 24.68
C HIS A 474 0.15 -22.73 26.09
N VAL A 475 -0.36 -21.53 26.36
CA VAL A 475 -1.23 -21.29 27.51
C VAL A 475 -2.66 -21.54 27.03
N ASP A 476 -3.39 -22.39 27.72
CA ASP A 476 -4.85 -22.55 27.54
C ASP A 476 -5.58 -21.30 28.04
N CYS A 477 -5.48 -20.21 27.27
CA CYS A 477 -6.30 -19.02 27.47
C CYS A 477 -7.76 -19.42 27.23
N SER A 478 -8.56 -19.35 28.29
CA SER A 478 -9.99 -19.63 28.24
C SER A 478 -10.69 -18.69 27.24
N PRO A 479 -11.83 -19.06 26.63
CA PRO A 479 -12.42 -18.34 25.49
C PRO A 479 -12.82 -16.87 25.68
N GLY A 480 -12.63 -16.28 26.87
CA GLY A 480 -12.96 -14.87 27.16
C GLY A 480 -11.89 -13.84 26.76
N ASP A 481 -10.60 -14.20 26.76
CA ASP A 481 -9.51 -13.21 26.65
C ASP A 481 -9.30 -12.64 25.23
N TYR A 482 -9.92 -13.24 24.21
CA TYR A 482 -9.70 -12.87 22.80
C TYR A 482 -10.28 -11.51 22.39
N GLN A 483 -11.17 -10.90 23.16
CA GLN A 483 -11.86 -9.66 22.74
C GLN A 483 -11.01 -8.39 22.72
N TYR A 484 -9.81 -8.39 23.33
CA TYR A 484 -9.03 -7.16 23.56
C TYR A 484 -7.70 -7.06 22.80
N GLN A 485 -7.37 -8.01 21.92
CA GLN A 485 -6.22 -7.87 20.99
C GLN A 485 -6.58 -7.09 19.70
N ASN A 486 -7.86 -7.00 19.35
CA ASN A 486 -8.34 -6.33 18.13
C ASN A 486 -8.62 -4.82 18.30
N LEU A 487 -8.35 -4.24 19.47
CA LEU A 487 -8.53 -2.81 19.72
C LEU A 487 -7.25 -2.03 19.39
N CYS A 488 -7.35 -1.17 18.37
CA CYS A 488 -6.40 -0.12 17.97
C CYS A 488 -5.07 -0.57 17.33
N TYR A 489 -5.14 -1.25 16.18
CA TYR A 489 -4.03 -1.34 15.20
C TYR A 489 -4.43 -1.02 13.75
N THR A 490 -5.22 0.04 13.55
CA THR A 490 -5.35 0.70 12.24
C THR A 490 -3.97 1.19 11.78
N HIS A 491 -3.36 0.51 10.81
CA HIS A 491 -1.93 0.66 10.45
C HIS A 491 -1.52 2.02 9.83
N ALA A 492 -2.40 3.02 9.81
CA ALA A 492 -2.11 4.37 9.34
C ALA A 492 -0.96 5.06 10.11
N ASP A 493 -0.78 4.75 11.40
CA ASP A 493 0.25 5.38 12.23
C ASP A 493 1.67 4.83 12.03
N TYR A 494 1.84 3.68 11.36
CA TYR A 494 3.19 3.17 11.06
C TYR A 494 3.87 3.92 9.90
N ASP A 495 3.11 4.50 8.98
CA ASP A 495 3.63 5.42 7.94
C ASP A 495 4.04 6.80 8.51
N VAL A 496 3.84 7.05 9.81
CA VAL A 496 4.30 8.26 10.52
C VAL A 496 5.73 8.09 11.09
N ILE A 497 6.33 6.88 11.01
CA ILE A 497 7.70 6.59 11.52
C ILE A 497 8.62 5.98 10.43
N LYS A 498 8.54 6.49 9.18
CA LYS A 498 9.57 6.33 8.13
C LYS A 498 9.69 7.56 7.23
#